data_AF-A0A937Z2L0-F1
#
_entry.id   AF-A0A937Z2L0-F1
#
_cell.length_a   1.000
_cell.length_b   1.000
_cell.length_c   1.000
_cell.angle_alpha   90.00
_cell.angle_beta   90.00
_cell.angle_gamma   90.00
#
_symmetry.space_group_name_H-M   'P 1'
#
loop_
_entity.id
_entity.type
_entity.pdbx_description
1 polymer ?
#
loop_
_entity_poly.entity_id
_entity_poly.type
_entity_poly.pdbx_seq_one_letter_code
_entity_poly.pdbx_strand_id
1 'polypeptide(L)' 'LDRKVADKRVFPAIDILRSGTRKEELLVKADLLKKTYVLRRILNPMGTVDAIEFLLDKLRQTKTNGDFFDSMNA' A
#
# COMPACT_ATOMS: atom_id res chain seq x y z
N LEU A 1 12.94 -1.43 -1.58
CA LEU A 1 13.22 -0.03 -1.20
C LEU A 1 13.63 0.72 -2.44
N ASP A 2 13.21 1.98 -2.59
CA ASP A 2 13.51 2.80 -3.76
C ASP A 2 14.34 4.04 -3.38
N ARG A 3 15.46 4.26 -4.10
CA ARG A 3 16.37 5.37 -3.83
C ARG A 3 15.75 6.73 -4.17
N LYS A 4 14.96 6.83 -5.25
CA LYS A 4 14.33 8.09 -5.67
C LYS A 4 13.32 8.58 -4.63
N VAL A 5 12.61 7.65 -3.99
CA VAL A 5 11.70 7.95 -2.87
C VAL A 5 12.48 8.47 -1.66
N ALA A 6 13.61 7.81 -1.32
CA ALA A 6 14.46 8.23 -0.21
C ALA A 6 15.13 9.60 -0.45
N ASP A 7 15.58 9.88 -1.67
CA ASP A 7 16.18 11.17 -2.06
C ASP A 7 15.18 12.33 -1.91
N LYS A 8 13.89 12.07 -2.14
CA LYS A 8 12.78 13.00 -1.86
C LYS A 8 12.39 13.09 -0.38
N ARG A 9 13.07 12.36 0.51
CA ARG A 9 12.80 12.29 1.96
C ARG A 9 11.40 11.76 2.31
N VAL A 10 10.83 10.92 1.45
CA VAL A 10 9.56 10.24 1.71
C VAL A 10 9.86 8.91 2.40
N PHE A 11 9.34 8.73 3.61
CA PHE A 11 9.54 7.52 4.40
C PHE A 11 8.21 6.92 4.84
N PRO A 12 8.04 5.59 4.75
CA PRO A 12 9.05 4.58 4.39
C PRO A 12 9.30 4.49 2.88
N ALA A 13 10.57 4.36 2.46
CA ALA A 13 10.98 4.35 1.05
C ALA A 13 10.77 2.98 0.37
N ILE A 14 9.57 2.42 0.49
CA ILE A 14 9.22 1.07 0.00
C ILE A 14 8.76 1.15 -1.45
N ASP A 15 9.23 0.21 -2.25
CA ASP A 15 8.68 -0.03 -3.58
C ASP A 15 7.54 -1.05 -3.46
N ILE A 16 6.30 -0.57 -3.39
CA ILE A 16 5.11 -1.41 -3.16
C ILE A 16 4.83 -2.32 -4.36
N LEU A 17 5.09 -1.85 -5.58
CA LEU A 17 4.81 -2.59 -6.81
C LEU A 17 5.72 -3.81 -6.93
N ARG A 18 6.99 -3.67 -6.54
CA ARG A 18 7.96 -4.78 -6.54
C ARG A 18 7.91 -5.64 -5.28
N SER A 19 7.34 -5.13 -4.18
CA SER A 19 7.22 -5.87 -2.93
C SER A 19 6.06 -6.87 -3.01
N GLY A 20 6.26 -8.08 -2.51
CA GLY A 20 5.23 -9.10 -2.42
C GLY A 20 5.73 -10.34 -1.69
N THR A 21 4.81 -11.14 -1.16
CA THR A 21 5.12 -12.38 -0.44
C THR A 21 4.51 -13.55 -1.20
N ARG A 22 5.29 -14.61 -1.41
CA ARG A 22 4.78 -15.84 -2.03
C ARG A 22 3.82 -16.55 -1.07
N LYS A 23 2.73 -17.10 -1.61
CA LYS A 23 1.69 -17.80 -0.83
C LYS A 23 1.08 -16.94 0.29
N GLU A 24 0.86 -15.65 0.02
CA GLU A 24 0.29 -14.71 1.01
C GLU A 24 -1.13 -15.09 1.46
N GLU A 25 -1.85 -15.92 0.71
CA GLU A 25 -3.15 -16.50 1.09
C GLU A 25 -3.11 -17.39 2.33
N LEU A 26 -1.93 -17.89 2.72
CA LEU A 26 -1.75 -18.65 3.95
C LEU A 26 -1.49 -17.76 5.18
N LEU A 27 -1.14 -16.49 4.96
CA LEU A 27 -0.73 -15.55 6.00
C LEU A 27 -1.82 -14.53 6.31
N VAL A 28 -2.68 -14.25 5.34
CA VAL A 28 -3.68 -13.19 5.38
C VAL A 28 -5.06 -13.78 5.15
N LYS A 29 -6.05 -13.31 5.90
CA LYS A 29 -7.45 -13.71 5.70
C LYS A 29 -7.91 -13.33 4.29
N ALA A 30 -8.79 -14.14 3.70
CA ALA A 30 -9.21 -14.00 2.31
C ALA A 30 -9.91 -12.67 1.98
N ASP A 31 -10.63 -12.09 2.94
CA ASP A 31 -11.26 -10.78 2.84
C ASP A 31 -10.23 -9.65 2.74
N LEU A 32 -9.24 -9.65 3.63
CA LEU A 32 -8.16 -8.67 3.65
C LEU A 32 -7.24 -8.81 2.43
N LEU A 33 -7.04 -10.04 1.95
CA LEU A 33 -6.28 -10.29 0.73
C LEU A 33 -6.95 -9.67 -0.50
N LYS A 34 -8.29 -9.80 -0.63
CA LYS A 34 -9.05 -9.14 -1.70
C LYS A 34 -8.91 -7.62 -1.65
N LYS A 35 -9.04 -7.02 -0.46
CA LYS A 35 -8.85 -5.57 -0.27
C LYS A 35 -7.43 -5.13 -0.68
N THR A 36 -6.42 -5.93 -0.33
CA THR A 36 -5.02 -5.68 -0.71
C THR A 36 -4.81 -5.72 -2.22
N TYR A 37 -5.48 -6.64 -2.93
CA TYR A 37 -5.44 -6.67 -4.40
C TYR A 37 -6.10 -5.46 -5.05
N VAL A 38 -7.25 -5.00 -4.52
CA VAL A 38 -7.87 -3.76 -5.00
C VAL A 38 -6.93 -2.58 -4.81
N LEU A 39 -6.32 -2.43 -3.62
CA LEU A 39 -5.33 -1.40 -3.36
C LEU A 39 -4.17 -1.45 -4.36
N ARG A 40 -3.59 -2.63 -4.60
CA ARG A 40 -2.50 -2.81 -5.59
C ARG A 40 -2.92 -2.40 -7.00
N ARG A 41 -4.15 -2.69 -7.42
CA ARG A 41 -4.66 -2.28 -8.74
C ARG A 41 -4.77 -0.76 -8.88
N ILE A 42 -5.14 -0.05 -7.79
CA ILE A 42 -5.19 1.41 -7.75
C ILE A 42 -3.79 2.02 -7.81
N LEU A 43 -2.82 1.40 -7.11
CA LEU A 43 -1.44 1.89 -7.05
C LEU A 43 -0.63 1.56 -8.33
N ASN A 44 -0.99 0.52 -9.09
CA ASN A 44 -0.24 0.07 -10.26
C ASN A 44 -0.07 1.11 -11.40
N PRO A 45 -1.09 1.91 -11.78
CA PRO A 45 -0.89 2.97 -12.77
C PRO A 45 -0.09 4.16 -12.22
N MET A 46 0.10 4.26 -10.90
CA MET A 46 0.88 5.33 -10.27
C MET A 46 2.37 4.96 -10.30
N GLY A 47 3.24 5.94 -10.52
CA GLY A 47 4.69 5.73 -10.34
C GLY A 47 5.01 5.40 -8.88
N THR A 48 6.14 4.73 -8.62
CA THR A 48 6.52 4.29 -7.25
C THR A 48 6.50 5.41 -6.20
N VAL A 49 6.87 6.63 -6.60
CA VAL A 49 6.85 7.81 -5.73
C VAL A 49 5.43 8.28 -5.43
N ASP A 50 4.62 8.46 -6.47
CA ASP A 50 3.25 8.95 -6.33
C ASP A 50 2.39 7.92 -5.56
N ALA A 51 2.63 6.62 -5.79
CA ALA A 51 1.97 5.53 -5.10
C ALA A 51 2.22 5.55 -3.58
N ILE A 52 3.47 5.78 -3.15
CA ILE A 52 3.79 5.81 -1.72
C ILE A 52 3.26 7.08 -1.06
N GLU A 53 3.31 8.23 -1.75
CA GLU A 53 2.75 9.49 -1.25
C GLU A 53 1.23 9.38 -1.10
N PHE A 54 0.53 8.86 -2.11
CA PHE A 54 -0.90 8.59 -2.05
C PHE A 54 -1.26 7.64 -0.91
N LEU A 55 -0.52 6.55 -0.75
CA LEU A 55 -0.77 5.60 0.33
C LEU A 55 -0.56 6.26 1.71
N LEU A 56 0.51 7.03 1.88
CA LEU A 56 0.79 7.72 3.14
C LEU A 56 -0.30 8.75 3.48
N ASP A 57 -0.79 9.49 2.50
CA ASP A 57 -1.86 10.46 2.72
C ASP A 57 -3.16 9.79 3.18
N LYS A 58 -3.48 8.60 2.67
CA LYS A 58 -4.64 7.84 3.14
C LYS A 58 -4.41 7.20 4.51
N LEU A 59 -3.25 6.60 4.74
CA LEU A 59 -2.93 6.00 6.04
C LEU A 59 -2.94 7.05 7.16
N ARG A 60 -2.51 8.29 6.90
CA ARG A 60 -2.55 9.39 7.87
C ARG A 60 -3.96 9.76 8.34
N GLN A 61 -5.00 9.44 7.57
CA GLN A 61 -6.39 9.71 7.94
C GLN A 61 -6.94 8.71 8.95
N THR A 62 -6.23 7.61 9.20
CA THR A 62 -6.68 6.49 10.03
C THR A 62 -5.64 6.10 11.05
N LYS A 63 -6.08 5.66 12.24
CA LYS A 63 -5.15 5.23 13.29
C LYS A 63 -4.67 3.79 13.08
N THR A 64 -5.53 2.93 12.52
CA THR A 64 -5.23 1.52 12.33
C THR A 64 -5.43 1.08 10.88
N ASN A 65 -4.73 0.03 10.46
CA ASN A 65 -4.92 -0.56 9.14
C ASN A 65 -6.33 -1.12 8.95
N GLY A 66 -7.01 -1.54 10.04
CA GLY A 66 -8.40 -1.98 9.98
C GLY A 66 -9.32 -0.85 9.50
N ASP A 67 -9.24 0.29 10.18
CA ASP A 67 -10.01 1.49 9.82
C ASP A 67 -9.72 1.95 8.38
N PHE A 68 -8.45 1.91 7.96
CA PHE A 68 -8.07 2.20 6.57
C PHE A 68 -8.78 1.29 5.58
N PHE A 69 -8.70 -0.03 5.78
CA PHE A 69 -9.31 -1.00 4.89
C PHE A 69 -10.85 -0.98 4.93
N ASP A 70 -11.45 -0.44 5.98
CA ASP A 70 -12.90 -0.24 6.05
C ASP A 70 -13.32 1.05 5.32
N SER A 71 -12.54 2.13 5.44
CA SER A 71 -12.75 3.38 4.68
C SER A 71 -12.65 3.21 3.16
N MET A 72 -11.94 2.18 2.68
CA MET A 72 -11.85 1.86 1.25
C MET A 72 -13.12 1.23 0.66
N ASN A 73 -14.05 0.72 1.49
CA ASN A 73 -15.31 0.12 1.04
C ASN A 73 -16.51 1.08 1.13
N ALA A 74 -16.26 2.36 1.42
CA ALA A 74 -17.28 3.41 1.43
C ALA A 74 -17.47 4.02 0.04
#